data_AF-A0ABD5D0R2-F1
#
_entry.id   AF-A0ABD5D0R2-F1
#
_cell.length_a   1.000
_cell.length_b   1.000
_cell.length_c   1.000
_cell.angle_alpha   90.00
_cell.angle_beta   90.00
_cell.angle_gamma   90.00
#
_symmetry.space_group_name_H-M   'P 1'
#
loop_
_entity.id
_entity.type
_entity.pdbx_description
1 polymer ?
#
loop_
_entity_poly.entity_id
_entity_poly.type
_entity_poly.pdbx_seq_one_letter_code
_entity_poly.pdbx_strand_id
1 'polypeptide(L)'
;MQYIAATLGRSRISIRHELHRCPEGDYCAIIAQDQANACRHRCGRHSILTPRLKRMVTEKLNPGWSPEMVGYAVHCAPHTIYHWIYQRQVDFQPSQLFDHGKEFSCDQALTKRHRIPVYFCHASHPNERGTNERFNRELRYYFPKGTQFDQVPEANIQRATALINNKPRKCLRWQTPVQAVSKPLSRW
;
A
#
# COMPACT_ATOMS: atom_id res chain seq x y z
N MET A 1 -43.61 16.58 -30.43
CA MET A 1 -42.32 16.02 -29.93
C MET A 1 -41.28 15.87 -31.03
N GLN A 2 -41.55 15.12 -32.11
CA GLN A 2 -40.58 14.83 -33.18
C GLN A 2 -40.08 16.07 -33.92
N TYR A 3 -41.02 16.96 -34.27
CA TYR A 3 -40.74 18.24 -34.91
C TYR A 3 -39.85 19.13 -34.02
N ILE A 4 -40.27 19.39 -32.77
CA ILE A 4 -39.52 20.18 -31.78
C ILE A 4 -38.11 19.62 -31.54
N ALA A 5 -37.97 18.29 -31.45
CA ALA A 5 -36.68 17.61 -31.30
C ALA A 5 -35.72 17.86 -32.47
N ALA A 6 -36.24 17.79 -33.71
CA ALA A 6 -35.47 18.08 -34.91
C ALA A 6 -35.08 19.56 -34.98
N THR A 7 -35.99 20.47 -34.63
CA THR A 7 -35.73 21.92 -34.61
C THR A 7 -34.67 22.32 -33.60
N LEU A 8 -34.63 21.67 -32.42
CA LEU A 8 -33.67 21.96 -31.36
C LEU A 8 -32.37 21.14 -31.45
N GLY A 9 -32.26 20.21 -32.42
CA GLY A 9 -31.11 19.32 -32.55
C GLY A 9 -30.90 18.36 -31.36
N ARG A 10 -31.97 17.98 -30.65
CA ARG A 10 -31.92 17.14 -29.45
C ARG A 10 -32.73 15.85 -29.61
N SER A 11 -32.42 14.85 -28.79
CA SER A 11 -33.15 13.58 -28.81
C SER A 11 -34.59 13.75 -28.30
N ARG A 12 -35.52 12.96 -28.85
CA ARG A 12 -36.93 12.96 -28.42
C ARG A 12 -37.08 12.56 -26.94
N ILE A 13 -36.20 11.68 -26.45
CA ILE A 13 -36.14 11.26 -25.04
C ILE A 13 -35.77 12.45 -24.14
N SER A 14 -34.82 13.28 -24.54
CA SER A 14 -34.41 14.45 -23.77
C SER A 14 -35.55 15.44 -23.61
N ILE A 15 -36.31 15.72 -24.68
CA ILE A 15 -37.48 16.60 -24.62
C ILE A 15 -38.58 16.00 -23.74
N ARG A 16 -38.82 14.68 -23.83
CA ARG A 16 -39.77 13.99 -22.95
C ARG A 16 -39.36 14.10 -21.48
N HIS A 17 -38.09 13.92 -21.15
CA HIS A 17 -37.60 14.07 -19.78
C HIS A 17 -37.72 15.51 -19.28
N GLU A 18 -37.46 16.52 -20.12
CA GLU A 18 -37.71 17.92 -19.75
C GLU A 18 -39.18 18.21 -19.49
N LEU A 19 -40.09 17.76 -20.34
CA LEU A 19 -41.52 17.98 -20.13
C LEU A 19 -42.06 17.22 -18.91
N HIS A 20 -41.50 16.03 -18.62
CA HIS A 20 -41.87 15.28 -17.41
C HIS A 20 -41.30 15.91 -16.13
N ARG A 21 -40.26 16.74 -16.21
CA ARG A 21 -39.77 17.55 -15.07
C ARG A 21 -40.70 18.72 -14.74
N CYS A 22 -41.63 19.09 -15.64
CA CYS A 22 -42.55 20.21 -15.48
C CYS A 22 -44.01 19.76 -15.73
N PRO A 23 -44.63 19.01 -14.81
CA PRO A 23 -45.96 18.42 -15.02
C PRO A 23 -47.13 19.43 -15.06
N GLU A 24 -46.99 20.63 -14.48
CA GLU A 24 -48.07 21.64 -14.38
C GLU A 24 -47.70 23.01 -14.97
N GLY A 25 -46.96 23.03 -16.08
CA GLY A 25 -47.12 24.11 -17.06
C GLY A 25 -46.03 25.18 -17.15
N ASP A 26 -45.15 25.38 -16.17
CA ASP A 26 -44.05 26.33 -16.31
C ASP A 26 -42.71 25.79 -15.79
N TYR A 27 -41.66 26.00 -16.59
CA TYR A 27 -40.29 25.65 -16.20
C TYR A 27 -39.79 26.62 -15.12
N CYS A 28 -39.50 26.10 -13.93
CA CYS A 28 -38.91 26.87 -12.84
C CYS A 28 -37.44 26.50 -12.64
N ALA A 29 -36.53 27.42 -12.98
CA ALA A 29 -35.09 27.21 -12.85
C ALA A 29 -34.64 26.92 -11.41
N ILE A 30 -35.34 27.49 -10.42
CA ILE A 30 -35.05 27.28 -8.99
C ILE A 30 -35.34 25.83 -8.60
N ILE A 31 -36.50 25.29 -8.97
CA ILE A 31 -36.89 23.90 -8.68
C ILE A 31 -35.94 22.92 -9.38
N ALA A 32 -35.56 23.20 -10.65
CA ALA A 32 -34.58 22.38 -11.37
C ALA A 32 -33.21 22.38 -10.69
N GLN A 33 -32.76 23.53 -10.18
CA GLN A 33 -31.51 23.65 -9.44
C GLN A 33 -31.56 22.94 -8.08
N ASP A 34 -32.67 23.03 -7.35
CA ASP A 34 -32.86 22.32 -6.08
C ASP A 34 -32.89 20.81 -6.28
N GLN A 35 -33.53 20.33 -7.34
CA GLN A 35 -33.49 18.91 -7.71
C GLN A 35 -32.08 18.46 -8.10
N ALA A 36 -31.34 19.28 -8.86
CA ALA A 36 -29.96 19.01 -9.21
C ALA A 36 -29.06 18.95 -7.96
N ASN A 37 -29.25 19.86 -7.01
CA ASN A 37 -28.52 19.88 -5.73
C ASN A 37 -28.87 18.65 -4.89
N ALA A 38 -30.15 18.29 -4.76
CA ALA A 38 -30.60 17.10 -4.05
C ALA A 38 -30.06 15.81 -4.68
N CYS A 39 -30.00 15.73 -6.01
CA CYS A 39 -29.35 14.64 -6.72
C CYS A 39 -27.84 14.63 -6.47
N ARG A 40 -27.17 15.78 -6.51
CA ARG A 40 -25.73 15.91 -6.25
C ARG A 40 -25.34 15.39 -4.86
N HIS A 41 -26.17 15.61 -3.84
CA HIS A 41 -25.94 15.06 -2.49
C HIS A 41 -26.11 13.53 -2.42
N ARG A 42 -26.93 12.95 -3.31
CA ARG A 42 -27.11 11.50 -3.45
C ARG A 42 -26.10 10.87 -4.42
N CYS A 43 -25.43 11.68 -5.24
CA CYS A 43 -24.40 11.24 -6.16
C CYS A 43 -23.06 11.17 -5.42
N GLY A 44 -22.52 9.98 -5.32
CA GLY A 44 -21.20 9.79 -4.75
C GLY A 44 -20.94 8.32 -4.48
N ARG A 45 -19.66 7.98 -4.30
CA ARG A 45 -19.29 6.64 -3.86
C ARG A 45 -19.63 6.49 -2.38
N HIS A 46 -20.70 5.78 -2.06
CA HIS A 46 -21.02 5.44 -0.68
C HIS A 46 -19.89 4.58 -0.09
N SER A 47 -19.50 4.87 1.15
CA SER A 47 -18.48 4.08 1.84
C SER A 47 -18.97 2.65 2.06
N ILE A 48 -18.15 1.67 1.68
CA ILE A 48 -18.41 0.24 1.90
C ILE A 48 -18.21 -0.12 3.40
N LEU A 49 -17.65 0.79 4.20
CA LEU A 49 -17.31 0.55 5.60
C LEU A 49 -18.56 0.49 6.49
N THR A 50 -19.16 -0.69 6.61
CA THR A 50 -20.21 -0.97 7.59
C THR A 50 -19.60 -1.19 8.98
N PRO A 51 -20.35 -0.99 10.08
CA PRO A 51 -19.85 -1.24 11.44
C PRO A 51 -19.35 -2.69 11.65
N ARG A 52 -19.99 -3.65 11.00
CA ARG A 52 -19.54 -5.05 11.00
C ARG A 52 -18.21 -5.23 10.28
N LEU A 53 -18.06 -4.61 9.10
CA LEU A 53 -16.82 -4.68 8.32
C LEU A 53 -15.67 -3.99 9.05
N LYS A 54 -15.91 -2.83 9.68
CA LYS A 54 -14.93 -2.15 10.54
C LYS A 54 -14.41 -3.10 11.62
N ARG A 55 -15.31 -3.77 12.34
CA ARG A 55 -14.95 -4.73 13.39
C ARG A 55 -14.10 -5.88 12.86
N MET A 56 -14.52 -6.51 11.76
CA MET A 56 -13.78 -7.61 11.13
C MET A 56 -12.39 -7.19 10.65
N VAL A 57 -12.25 -5.98 10.12
CA VAL A 57 -10.95 -5.43 9.71
C VAL A 57 -10.06 -5.20 10.93
N THR A 58 -10.56 -4.56 11.99
CA THR A 58 -9.79 -4.35 13.23
C THR A 58 -9.38 -5.66 13.90
N GLU A 59 -10.30 -6.62 14.04
CA GLU A 59 -10.05 -7.94 14.63
C GLU A 59 -8.94 -8.72 13.90
N LYS A 60 -8.84 -8.55 12.57
CA LYS A 60 -7.80 -9.20 11.76
C LYS A 60 -6.48 -8.43 11.74
N LEU A 61 -6.49 -7.10 11.80
CA LEU A 61 -5.27 -6.29 11.86
C LEU A 61 -4.52 -6.45 13.19
N ASN A 62 -5.22 -6.58 14.32
CA ASN A 62 -4.64 -6.72 15.66
C ASN A 62 -3.65 -7.90 15.84
N PRO A 63 -3.92 -9.12 15.33
CA PRO A 63 -2.96 -10.23 15.37
C PRO A 63 -1.80 -10.09 14.36
N GLY A 64 -1.65 -8.93 13.70
CA GLY A 64 -0.54 -8.64 12.79
C GLY A 64 -0.80 -9.02 11.34
N TRP A 65 -2.06 -9.16 10.91
CA TRP A 65 -2.33 -9.44 9.50
C TRP A 65 -2.07 -8.19 8.65
N SER A 66 -1.40 -8.38 7.51
CA SER A 66 -1.22 -7.32 6.53
C SER A 66 -2.56 -6.91 5.88
N PRO A 67 -2.72 -5.66 5.43
CA PRO A 67 -3.92 -5.18 4.73
C PRO A 67 -4.32 -6.04 3.52
N GLU A 68 -3.36 -6.69 2.85
CA GLU A 68 -3.61 -7.64 1.76
C GLU A 68 -4.28 -8.93 2.26
N MET A 69 -3.83 -9.48 3.39
CA MET A 69 -4.41 -10.68 3.98
C MET A 69 -5.82 -10.39 4.52
N VAL A 70 -6.01 -9.21 5.12
CA VAL A 70 -7.34 -8.77 5.55
C VAL A 70 -8.25 -8.59 4.35
N GLY A 71 -7.79 -7.93 3.29
CA GLY A 71 -8.55 -7.70 2.06
C GLY A 71 -9.01 -9.01 1.40
N TYR A 72 -8.14 -10.01 1.37
CA TYR A 72 -8.50 -11.36 0.92
C TYR A 72 -9.62 -11.98 1.78
N ALA A 73 -9.50 -11.88 3.11
CA ALA A 73 -10.44 -12.51 4.04
C ALA A 73 -11.80 -11.81 4.12
N VAL A 74 -11.86 -10.50 3.86
CA VAL A 74 -13.12 -9.72 3.91
C VAL A 74 -13.64 -9.35 2.52
N HIS A 75 -13.04 -9.92 1.46
CA HIS A 75 -13.36 -9.65 0.05
C HIS A 75 -13.40 -8.16 -0.29
N CYS A 76 -12.40 -7.40 0.13
CA CYS A 76 -12.25 -6.00 -0.23
C CYS A 76 -10.86 -5.70 -0.78
N ALA A 77 -10.77 -4.66 -1.61
CA ALA A 77 -9.48 -4.25 -2.19
C ALA A 77 -8.52 -3.77 -1.08
N PRO A 78 -7.26 -4.23 -1.05
CA PRO A 78 -6.29 -3.83 -0.02
C PRO A 78 -6.10 -2.31 0.07
N HIS A 79 -6.10 -1.62 -1.08
CA HIS A 79 -6.03 -0.16 -1.14
C HIS A 79 -7.17 0.54 -0.39
N THR A 80 -8.36 -0.07 -0.32
CA THR A 80 -9.49 0.44 0.46
C THR A 80 -9.23 0.33 1.97
N ILE A 81 -8.60 -0.76 2.41
CA ILE A 81 -8.19 -0.94 3.81
C ILE A 81 -7.13 0.09 4.18
N TYR A 82 -6.12 0.28 3.32
CA TYR A 82 -5.13 1.36 3.51
C TYR A 82 -5.81 2.71 3.67
N HIS A 83 -6.76 3.04 2.79
CA HIS A 83 -7.51 4.30 2.87
C HIS A 83 -8.24 4.47 4.21
N TRP A 84 -8.91 3.43 4.71
CA TRP A 84 -9.60 3.47 6.01
C TRP A 84 -8.66 3.64 7.19
N ILE A 85 -7.47 3.03 7.14
CA ILE A 85 -6.44 3.18 8.18
C ILE A 85 -5.89 4.61 8.16
N TYR A 86 -5.53 5.16 6.99
CA TYR A 86 -5.02 6.54 6.89
C TYR A 86 -6.06 7.60 7.24
N GLN A 87 -7.34 7.37 6.93
CA GLN A 87 -8.44 8.26 7.30
C GLN A 87 -8.91 8.10 8.75
N ARG A 88 -8.25 7.25 9.56
CA ARG A 88 -8.62 6.94 10.95
C ARG A 88 -10.07 6.48 11.11
N GLN A 89 -10.60 5.79 10.10
CA GLN A 89 -11.93 5.20 10.14
C GLN A 89 -11.93 3.83 10.84
N VAL A 90 -10.77 3.16 10.90
CA VAL A 90 -10.52 1.91 11.61
C VAL A 90 -9.61 2.20 12.81
N ASP A 91 -9.85 1.52 13.93
CA ASP A 91 -9.13 1.77 15.19
C ASP A 91 -7.79 1.01 15.18
N PHE A 92 -6.89 1.41 14.28
CA PHE A 92 -5.58 0.79 14.05
C PHE A 92 -4.55 1.86 13.68
N GLN A 93 -3.34 1.83 14.27
CA GLN A 93 -2.32 2.84 14.00
C GLN A 93 -1.54 2.49 12.73
N PRO A 94 -1.41 3.41 11.75
CA PRO A 94 -0.66 3.16 10.51
C PRO A 94 0.81 2.77 10.75
N SER A 95 1.41 3.21 11.86
CA SER A 95 2.79 2.85 12.24
C SER A 95 2.97 1.33 12.42
N GLN A 96 1.92 0.62 12.84
CA GLN A 96 1.93 -0.83 13.04
C GLN A 96 1.92 -1.62 11.72
N LEU A 97 1.64 -0.97 10.57
CA LEU A 97 1.66 -1.64 9.26
C LEU A 97 3.08 -1.92 8.75
N PHE A 98 4.04 -1.05 9.09
CA PHE A 98 5.42 -1.17 8.61
C PHE A 98 6.16 -2.35 9.24
N ASP A 99 5.71 -2.79 10.41
CA ASP A 99 6.37 -3.83 11.20
C ASP A 99 5.95 -5.25 10.76
N HIS A 100 5.00 -5.40 9.82
CA HIS A 100 4.39 -6.69 9.46
C HIS A 100 4.49 -7.02 7.96
N GLY A 101 5.64 -6.75 7.35
CA GLY A 101 5.96 -7.33 6.05
C GLY A 101 5.80 -8.85 6.10
N LYS A 102 5.04 -9.42 5.16
CA LYS A 102 4.69 -10.86 5.08
C LYS A 102 5.92 -11.80 5.07
N GLU A 103 7.09 -11.26 4.78
CA GLU A 103 8.36 -11.97 4.68
C GLU A 103 8.95 -12.34 6.06
N PHE A 104 8.56 -11.66 7.14
CA PHE A 104 9.13 -11.85 8.50
C PHE A 104 8.10 -12.35 9.53
N SER A 105 6.87 -12.64 9.12
CA SER A 105 5.82 -13.16 10.03
C SER A 105 6.08 -14.56 10.61
N CYS A 106 7.16 -15.25 10.21
CA CYS A 106 7.53 -16.60 10.69
C CYS A 106 8.60 -16.57 11.81
N ASP A 107 8.98 -15.39 12.30
CA ASP A 107 10.16 -15.22 13.16
C ASP A 107 10.08 -15.93 14.53
N GLN A 108 8.86 -16.18 15.03
CA GLN A 108 8.65 -16.99 16.24
C GLN A 108 9.10 -18.45 16.05
N ALA A 109 8.93 -19.01 14.86
CA ALA A 109 9.36 -20.38 14.55
C ALA A 109 10.89 -20.48 14.43
N LEU A 110 11.52 -19.48 13.81
CA LEU A 110 12.99 -19.39 13.68
C LEU A 110 13.67 -19.24 15.04
N THR A 111 13.16 -18.33 15.88
CA THR A 111 13.70 -18.09 17.23
C THR A 111 13.61 -19.35 18.10
N LYS A 112 12.47 -20.06 18.05
CA LYS A 112 12.24 -21.29 18.83
C LYS A 112 13.14 -22.45 18.40
N ARG A 113 13.39 -22.60 17.09
CA ARG A 113 14.19 -23.70 16.52
C ARG A 113 15.69 -23.47 16.66
N HIS A 114 16.16 -22.24 16.41
CA HIS A 114 17.59 -21.95 16.33
C HIS A 114 18.14 -21.20 17.54
N ARG A 115 17.29 -20.79 18.50
CA ARG A 115 17.68 -19.97 19.66
C ARG A 115 18.44 -18.69 19.28
N ILE A 116 18.20 -18.17 18.08
CA ILE A 116 18.75 -16.91 17.59
C ILE A 116 17.74 -15.82 17.94
N PRO A 117 18.08 -14.83 18.78
CA PRO A 117 17.19 -13.73 19.07
C PRO A 117 17.01 -12.86 17.82
N VAL A 118 15.76 -12.66 17.40
CA VAL A 118 15.39 -11.77 16.29
C VAL A 118 15.04 -10.41 16.87
N TYR A 119 15.62 -9.35 16.33
CA TYR A 119 15.40 -7.97 16.76
C TYR A 119 14.78 -7.17 15.62
N PHE A 120 13.77 -6.36 15.94
CA PHE A 120 13.13 -5.44 15.00
C PHE A 120 13.50 -4.00 15.34
N CYS A 121 13.58 -3.17 14.31
CA CYS A 121 13.76 -1.72 14.48
C CYS A 121 12.46 -1.07 14.97
N HIS A 122 12.59 0.04 15.69
CA HIS A 122 11.45 0.82 16.15
C HIS A 122 10.75 1.55 15.00
N ALA A 123 9.42 1.64 15.08
CA ALA A 123 8.61 2.34 14.09
C ALA A 123 9.05 3.81 13.94
N SER A 124 9.14 4.30 12.69
CA SER A 124 9.55 5.67 12.34
C SER A 124 11.01 6.04 12.65
N HIS A 125 11.88 5.05 12.92
CA HIS A 125 13.32 5.25 13.08
C HIS A 125 14.13 4.67 11.91
N PRO A 126 14.12 5.31 10.72
CA PRO A 126 14.83 4.80 9.53
C PRO A 126 16.35 4.68 9.77
N ASN A 127 16.89 5.49 10.68
CA ASN A 127 18.31 5.51 11.01
C ASN A 127 18.82 4.17 11.59
N GLU A 128 17.95 3.37 12.23
CA GLU A 128 18.31 2.05 12.76
C GLU A 128 18.61 1.03 11.64
N ARG A 129 18.18 1.32 10.41
CA ARG A 129 18.39 0.47 9.22
C ARG A 129 19.38 1.06 8.22
N GLY A 130 20.05 2.17 8.55
CA GLY A 130 20.88 2.93 7.61
C GLY A 130 21.97 2.09 6.93
N THR A 131 22.56 1.12 7.64
CA THR A 131 23.56 0.20 7.09
C THR A 131 22.95 -0.76 6.06
N ASN A 132 21.76 -1.30 6.34
CA ASN A 132 21.05 -2.21 5.44
C ASN A 132 20.61 -1.47 4.17
N GLU A 133 20.14 -0.23 4.29
CA GLU A 133 19.78 0.58 3.13
C GLU A 133 20.97 0.89 2.24
N ARG A 134 22.14 1.19 2.84
CA ARG A 134 23.37 1.41 2.09
C ARG A 134 23.79 0.15 1.33
N PHE A 135 23.69 -1.01 1.96
CA PHE A 135 24.01 -2.29 1.31
C PHE A 135 23.02 -2.61 0.18
N ASN A 136 21.72 -2.40 0.41
CA ASN A 136 20.69 -2.58 -0.61
C ASN A 136 20.89 -1.66 -1.82
N ARG A 137 21.37 -0.42 -1.61
CA ARG A 137 21.77 0.47 -2.72
C ARG A 137 22.93 -0.08 -3.52
N GLU A 138 23.94 -0.67 -2.88
CA GLU A 138 25.07 -1.31 -3.58
C GLU A 138 24.63 -2.54 -4.37
N LEU A 139 23.74 -3.38 -3.81
CA LEU A 139 23.18 -4.51 -4.55
C LEU A 139 22.40 -4.03 -5.79
N ARG A 140 21.64 -2.94 -5.68
CA ARG A 140 20.87 -2.37 -6.80
C ARG A 140 21.71 -1.82 -7.94
N TYR A 141 23.01 -1.57 -7.71
CA TYR A 141 23.95 -1.25 -8.78
C TYR A 141 24.18 -2.46 -9.71
N TYR A 142 24.22 -3.67 -9.16
CA TYR A 142 24.40 -4.92 -9.93
C TYR A 142 23.08 -5.52 -10.41
N PHE A 143 22.00 -5.35 -9.64
CA PHE A 143 20.67 -5.89 -9.92
C PHE A 143 19.63 -4.76 -9.87
N PRO A 144 19.33 -4.11 -11.02
CA PRO A 144 18.38 -3.00 -11.06
C PRO A 144 16.97 -3.45 -10.68
N LYS A 145 16.12 -2.48 -10.33
CA LYS A 145 14.74 -2.73 -9.90
C LYS A 145 13.98 -3.49 -11.01
N GLY A 146 13.31 -4.59 -10.65
CA GLY A 146 12.58 -5.45 -11.59
C GLY A 146 13.35 -6.70 -12.03
N THR A 147 14.60 -6.86 -11.59
CA THR A 147 15.35 -8.11 -11.80
C THR A 147 14.65 -9.27 -11.07
N GLN A 148 14.33 -10.33 -11.81
CA GLN A 148 13.81 -11.58 -11.23
C GLN A 148 14.99 -12.43 -10.79
N PHE A 149 15.24 -12.52 -9.47
CA PHE A 149 16.38 -13.26 -8.93
C PHE A 149 16.34 -14.76 -9.23
N ASP A 150 15.16 -15.34 -9.44
CA ASP A 150 14.99 -16.74 -9.84
C ASP A 150 15.61 -17.06 -11.21
N GLN A 151 15.75 -16.04 -12.06
CA GLN A 151 16.34 -16.18 -13.40
C GLN A 151 17.81 -15.74 -13.44
N VAL A 152 18.34 -15.20 -12.35
CA VAL A 152 19.74 -14.77 -12.28
C VAL A 152 20.61 -16.00 -12.02
N PRO A 153 21.61 -16.28 -12.87
CA PRO A 153 22.55 -17.36 -12.61
C PRO A 153 23.25 -17.15 -11.27
N GLU A 154 23.36 -18.20 -10.47
CA GLU A 154 24.04 -18.18 -9.17
C GLU A 154 25.46 -17.60 -9.27
N ALA A 155 26.18 -17.89 -10.37
CA ALA A 155 27.50 -17.32 -10.63
C ALA A 155 27.52 -15.79 -10.66
N ASN A 156 26.45 -15.14 -11.16
CA ASN A 156 26.34 -13.69 -11.18
C ASN A 156 26.09 -13.13 -9.77
N ILE A 157 25.29 -13.83 -8.97
CA ILE A 157 25.02 -13.47 -7.56
C ILE A 157 26.32 -13.56 -6.75
N GLN A 158 27.06 -14.66 -6.92
CA GLN A 158 28.36 -14.85 -6.26
C GLN A 158 29.37 -13.80 -6.69
N ARG A 159 29.44 -13.48 -7.99
CA ARG A 159 30.34 -12.43 -8.49
C ARG A 159 30.01 -11.07 -7.90
N ALA A 160 28.74 -10.66 -7.90
CA ALA A 160 28.32 -9.39 -7.31
C ALA A 160 28.64 -9.35 -5.80
N THR A 161 28.34 -10.44 -5.09
CA THR A 161 28.62 -10.57 -3.66
C THR A 161 30.11 -10.48 -3.36
N ALA A 162 30.96 -11.15 -4.15
CA ALA A 162 32.41 -11.09 -4.02
C ALA A 162 32.93 -9.66 -4.25
N LEU A 163 32.41 -8.94 -5.26
CA LEU A 163 32.79 -7.55 -5.52
C LEU A 163 32.39 -6.62 -4.36
N ILE A 164 31.19 -6.79 -3.81
CA ILE A 164 30.70 -5.99 -2.68
C ILE A 164 31.51 -6.27 -1.41
N ASN A 165 31.84 -7.53 -1.17
CA ASN A 165 32.57 -7.97 0.02
C ASN A 165 34.07 -7.65 -0.04
N ASN A 166 34.65 -7.56 -1.24
CA ASN A 166 36.04 -7.14 -1.44
C ASN A 166 36.19 -5.63 -1.71
N LYS A 167 35.10 -4.85 -1.65
CA LYS A 167 35.17 -3.39 -1.81
C LYS A 167 35.65 -2.72 -0.53
N PRO A 168 36.77 -1.96 -0.55
CA PRO A 168 37.24 -1.19 0.60
C PRO A 168 36.19 -0.16 1.06
N ARG A 169 35.96 -0.04 2.37
CA ARG A 169 34.98 0.92 2.92
C ARG A 169 35.63 1.89 3.90
N LYS A 170 35.36 3.19 3.72
CA LYS A 170 35.85 4.25 4.63
C LYS A 170 35.43 4.03 6.09
N CYS A 171 34.21 3.56 6.33
CA CYS A 171 33.70 3.21 7.67
C CYS A 171 34.47 2.06 8.33
N LEU A 172 35.17 1.24 7.56
CA LEU A 172 36.02 0.15 8.03
C LEU A 172 37.51 0.52 7.99
N ARG A 173 37.85 1.82 8.05
CA ARG A 173 39.23 2.31 7.91
C ARG A 173 39.90 1.82 6.61
N TRP A 174 39.14 1.85 5.52
CA TRP A 174 39.56 1.40 4.18
C TRP A 174 39.85 -0.10 4.08
N GLN A 175 39.38 -0.90 5.03
CA GLN A 175 39.39 -2.35 4.91
C GLN A 175 38.17 -2.86 4.13
N THR A 176 38.31 -4.07 3.58
CA THR A 176 37.18 -4.78 2.96
C THR A 176 36.30 -5.43 4.03
N PRO A 177 34.99 -5.61 3.78
CA PRO A 177 34.11 -6.38 4.64
C PRO A 177 34.66 -7.75 5.03
N VAL A 178 35.24 -8.50 4.08
CA VAL A 178 35.86 -9.82 4.37
C VAL A 178 36.96 -9.69 5.41
N GLN A 179 37.86 -8.70 5.25
CA GLN A 179 38.95 -8.45 6.20
C GLN A 179 38.45 -7.98 7.57
N ALA A 180 37.35 -7.23 7.62
CA ALA A 180 36.80 -6.75 8.87
C ALA A 180 36.15 -7.87 9.69
N VAL A 181 35.47 -8.82 9.02
CA VAL A 181 34.85 -9.98 9.67
C VAL A 181 35.88 -11.02 10.11
N SER A 182 36.96 -11.21 9.35
CA SER A 182 38.02 -12.15 9.70
C SER A 182 38.86 -11.72 10.90
N LYS A 183 38.71 -10.47 11.37
CA LYS A 183 39.35 -10.05 12.62
C LYS A 183 38.66 -10.76 13.78
N PRO A 184 39.41 -11.42 14.68
CA PRO A 184 38.81 -11.97 15.88
C PRO A 184 38.06 -10.85 16.61
N LEU A 185 36.83 -11.13 17.05
CA LEU A 185 36.09 -10.25 17.94
C LEU A 185 36.98 -10.02 19.16
N SER A 186 37.67 -8.88 19.21
CA SER A 186 38.39 -8.47 20.40
C SER A 186 37.35 -8.43 21.51
N ARG A 187 37.47 -9.35 22.47
CA ARG A 187 36.62 -9.39 23.66
C ARG A 187 36.57 -7.98 24.25
N TRP A 188 35.35 -7.48 24.41
CA TRP A 188 35.06 -6.28 25.20
C TRP A 188 35.37 -6.54 26.67
#